data_AF-A0A3E1Y7W0-F1
#
_entry.id   AF-A0A3E1Y7W0-F1
#
_cell.length_a   1.000
_cell.length_b   1.000
_cell.length_c   1.000
_cell.angle_alpha   90.00
_cell.angle_beta   90.00
_cell.angle_gamma   90.00
#
_symmetry.space_group_name_H-M   'P 1'
#
loop_
_entity.id
_entity.type
_entity.pdbx_description
1 polymer ?
#
loop_
_entity_poly.entity_id
_entity_poly.type
_entity_poly.pdbx_seq_one_letter_code
_entity_poly.pdbx_strand_id
1 'polypeptide(L)'
;MDRNISKYLNQFESESKKYEFLMRKVQMGAVTYDDLRREIDLREIEKLRTLCIDEYANILKKESDLESVFYEWIKTATDNDDFYLLEVLLLVETRVTNVDFTRVDLHLLNYFVEYFGKSVDLENMNHAKYLFEWVPDVLDNDTEECSEILERIFLLGKPSEWYEGFYDQIMKLTLRAPVNEKTFSAVKKGLSVETTPEIRTFLEEYLEVRMS
;
A
#
# COMPACT_ATOMS: atom_id res chain seq x y z
N MET A 1 20.45 12.63 -8.06
CA MET A 1 20.88 11.60 -7.11
C MET A 1 20.82 10.28 -7.87
N ASP A 2 21.91 9.50 -7.93
CA ASP A 2 21.98 8.32 -8.80
C ASP A 2 20.99 7.23 -8.39
N ARG A 3 20.33 6.66 -9.40
CA ARG A 3 19.00 6.05 -9.39
C ARG A 3 18.94 4.61 -8.87
N ASN A 4 19.90 4.15 -8.06
CA ASN A 4 19.85 2.79 -7.54
C ASN A 4 20.70 2.65 -6.29
N ILE A 5 20.06 2.85 -5.14
CA ILE A 5 20.73 2.82 -3.84
C ILE A 5 21.00 1.37 -3.40
N SER A 6 20.17 0.42 -3.83
CA SER A 6 20.42 -1.01 -3.62
C SER A 6 20.82 -1.70 -4.92
N LYS A 7 21.91 -2.47 -4.89
CA LYS A 7 22.33 -3.30 -6.03
C LYS A 7 21.43 -4.53 -6.24
N TYR A 8 20.59 -4.85 -5.25
CA TYR A 8 19.70 -6.00 -5.26
C TYR A 8 18.29 -5.66 -5.77
N LEU A 9 17.91 -4.38 -5.83
CA LEU A 9 16.55 -3.97 -6.20
C LEU A 9 16.12 -4.51 -7.56
N ASN A 10 16.97 -4.36 -8.59
CA ASN A 10 16.67 -4.89 -9.92
C ASN A 10 16.52 -6.42 -9.94
N GLN A 11 17.26 -7.14 -9.09
CA GLN A 11 17.17 -8.60 -8.99
C GLN A 11 15.88 -9.00 -8.26
N PHE A 12 15.56 -8.31 -7.16
CA PHE A 12 14.30 -8.49 -6.44
C PHE A 12 13.10 -8.26 -7.37
N GLU A 13 13.07 -7.12 -8.07
CA GLU A 13 12.03 -6.80 -9.05
C GLU A 13 11.91 -7.89 -10.13
N SER A 14 13.04 -8.31 -10.72
CA SER A 14 13.04 -9.33 -11.77
C SER A 14 12.49 -10.67 -11.30
N GLU A 15 12.93 -11.16 -10.14
CA GLU A 15 12.47 -12.44 -9.60
C GLU A 15 11.02 -12.40 -9.12
N SER A 16 10.58 -11.28 -8.51
CA SER A 16 9.18 -11.08 -8.12
C SER A 16 8.25 -11.05 -9.33
N LYS A 17 8.60 -10.31 -10.39
CA LYS A 17 7.84 -10.30 -11.66
C LYS A 17 7.77 -11.69 -12.29
N LYS A 18 8.89 -12.43 -12.27
CA LYS A 18 8.94 -13.81 -12.78
C LYS A 18 8.01 -14.73 -11.97
N TYR A 19 8.02 -14.61 -10.64
CA TYR A 19 7.13 -15.36 -9.75
C TYR A 19 5.67 -15.05 -10.02
N GLU A 20 5.28 -13.77 -10.07
CA GLU A 20 3.91 -13.34 -10.35
C GLU A 20 3.41 -13.89 -11.70
N PHE A 21 4.24 -13.79 -12.73
CA PHE A 21 3.93 -14.33 -14.06
C PHE A 21 3.69 -15.84 -14.03
N LEU A 22 4.54 -16.60 -13.34
CA LEU A 22 4.38 -18.05 -13.21
C LEU A 22 3.17 -18.42 -12.35
N MET A 23 2.89 -17.68 -11.28
CA MET A 23 1.70 -17.88 -10.45
C MET A 23 0.41 -17.68 -11.23
N ARG A 24 0.34 -16.69 -12.13
CA ARG A 24 -0.81 -16.52 -13.02
C ARG A 24 -0.99 -17.73 -13.94
N LYS A 25 0.10 -18.27 -14.49
CA LYS A 25 0.03 -19.51 -15.29
C LYS A 25 -0.47 -20.70 -14.48
N VAL A 26 -0.11 -20.79 -13.19
CA VAL A 26 -0.64 -21.80 -12.28
C VAL A 26 -2.14 -21.63 -12.07
N GLN A 27 -2.60 -20.40 -11.81
CA GLN A 27 -4.04 -20.08 -11.65
C GLN A 27 -4.85 -20.39 -12.92
N MET A 28 -4.24 -20.24 -14.10
CA MET A 28 -4.84 -20.61 -15.39
C MET A 28 -4.78 -22.11 -15.71
N GLY A 29 -4.16 -22.93 -14.85
CA GLY A 29 -3.95 -24.36 -15.08
C GLY A 29 -2.93 -24.69 -16.19
N ALA A 30 -2.14 -23.71 -16.64
CA ALA A 30 -1.15 -23.89 -17.70
C ALA A 30 0.17 -24.47 -17.18
N VAL A 31 0.43 -24.35 -15.88
CA VAL A 31 1.64 -24.82 -15.19
C VAL A 31 1.23 -25.39 -13.83
N THR A 32 1.93 -26.40 -13.29
CA THR A 32 1.63 -26.92 -11.96
C THR A 32 2.41 -26.18 -10.85
N TYR A 33 1.97 -26.29 -9.60
CA TYR A 33 2.74 -25.78 -8.46
C TYR A 33 4.13 -26.44 -8.33
N ASP A 34 4.28 -27.69 -8.77
CA ASP A 34 5.58 -28.38 -8.75
C ASP A 34 6.54 -27.80 -9.80
N ASP A 35 6.02 -27.41 -10.97
CA ASP A 35 6.81 -26.72 -12.00
C ASP A 35 7.24 -25.32 -11.52
N LEU A 36 6.32 -24.57 -10.89
CA LEU A 36 6.64 -23.29 -10.26
C LEU A 36 7.79 -23.42 -9.25
N ARG A 37 7.73 -24.40 -8.35
CA ARG A 37 8.77 -24.63 -7.32
C ARG A 37 10.13 -25.03 -7.88
N ARG A 38 10.17 -25.57 -9.10
CA ARG A 38 11.44 -25.86 -9.80
C ARG A 38 12.05 -24.61 -10.44
N GLU A 39 11.21 -23.67 -10.85
CA GLU A 39 11.61 -22.47 -11.60
C GLU A 39 11.89 -21.25 -10.70
N ILE A 40 11.29 -21.21 -9.51
CA ILE A 40 11.39 -20.10 -8.55
C ILE A 40 11.69 -20.64 -7.15
N ASP A 41 12.73 -20.08 -6.53
CA ASP A 41 12.97 -20.21 -5.10
C ASP A 41 12.43 -18.96 -4.38
N LEU A 42 11.28 -19.11 -3.71
CA LEU A 42 10.68 -18.05 -2.89
C LEU A 42 11.62 -17.55 -1.79
N ARG A 43 12.55 -18.40 -1.31
CA ARG A 43 13.52 -18.00 -0.28
C ARG A 43 14.54 -17.02 -0.84
N GLU A 44 14.89 -17.13 -2.12
CA GLU A 44 15.81 -16.19 -2.75
C GLU A 44 15.13 -14.83 -2.96
N ILE A 45 13.85 -14.80 -3.36
CA ILE A 45 13.07 -13.56 -3.44
C ILE A 45 13.03 -12.86 -2.08
N GLU A 46 12.69 -13.59 -1.02
CA GLU A 46 12.65 -13.06 0.34
C GLU A 46 14.02 -12.54 0.80
N LYS A 47 15.08 -13.28 0.47
CA LYS A 47 16.46 -12.89 0.77
C LYS A 47 16.85 -11.61 0.02
N LEU A 48 16.53 -11.49 -1.26
CA LEU A 48 16.78 -10.28 -2.05
C LEU A 48 16.03 -9.08 -1.47
N ARG A 49 14.76 -9.25 -1.09
CA ARG A 49 13.97 -8.22 -0.42
C ARG A 49 14.61 -7.77 0.88
N THR A 50 15.00 -8.72 1.74
CA THR A 50 15.68 -8.43 3.01
C THR A 50 16.98 -7.67 2.79
N LEU A 51 17.77 -8.07 1.79
CA LEU A 51 19.01 -7.38 1.43
C LEU A 51 18.77 -5.94 0.96
N CYS A 52 17.69 -5.70 0.20
CA CYS A 52 17.29 -4.34 -0.17
C CYS A 52 16.95 -3.51 1.07
N ILE A 53 16.08 -4.04 1.94
CA ILE A 53 15.66 -3.37 3.18
C ILE A 53 16.88 -3.02 4.04
N ASP A 54 17.80 -3.96 4.21
CA ASP A 54 19.01 -3.75 5.01
C ASP A 54 19.93 -2.69 4.37
N GLU A 55 20.10 -2.67 3.04
CA GLU A 55 20.90 -1.64 2.35
C GLU A 55 20.30 -0.24 2.54
N TYR A 56 18.99 -0.08 2.29
CA TYR A 56 18.31 1.20 2.47
C TYR A 56 18.34 1.66 3.95
N ALA A 57 18.05 0.77 4.89
CA ALA A 57 18.09 1.10 6.32
C ALA A 57 19.50 1.50 6.79
N ASN A 58 20.54 0.82 6.29
CA ASN A 58 21.94 1.12 6.64
C ASN A 58 22.42 2.44 6.03
N ILE A 59 21.92 2.82 4.86
CA ILE A 59 22.24 4.10 4.24
C ILE A 59 21.52 5.20 5.00
N LEU A 60 20.22 5.03 5.26
CA LEU A 60 19.45 6.00 6.00
C LEU A 60 20.12 6.29 7.35
N LYS A 61 20.50 5.28 8.14
CA LYS A 61 21.19 5.45 9.44
C LYS A 61 22.48 6.29 9.42
N LYS A 62 23.09 6.54 8.26
CA LYS A 62 24.29 7.37 8.10
C LYS A 62 23.96 8.83 7.79
N GLU A 63 22.73 9.11 7.40
CA GLU A 63 22.27 10.44 7.06
C GLU A 63 22.00 11.26 8.32
N SER A 64 22.36 12.54 8.27
CA SER A 64 22.09 13.49 9.35
C SER A 64 20.64 13.95 9.41
N ASP A 65 19.94 13.90 8.27
CA ASP A 65 18.53 14.30 8.13
C ASP A 65 17.72 13.12 7.58
N LEU A 66 17.44 12.16 8.47
CA LEU A 66 16.81 10.88 8.16
C LEU A 66 15.43 11.07 7.52
N GLU A 67 14.61 11.93 8.12
CA GLU A 67 13.21 12.13 7.71
C GLU A 67 13.13 12.71 6.30
N SER A 68 13.87 13.78 6.02
CA SER A 68 13.86 14.41 4.69
C SER A 68 14.37 13.46 3.61
N VAL A 69 15.45 12.71 3.89
CA VAL A 69 16.02 11.75 2.92
C VAL A 69 15.03 10.63 2.64
N PHE A 70 14.42 10.05 3.68
CA PHE A 70 13.46 8.97 3.52
C PHE A 70 12.22 9.42 2.74
N TYR A 71 11.67 10.59 3.09
CA TYR A 71 10.52 11.16 2.39
C TYR A 71 10.83 11.44 0.91
N GLU A 72 12.05 11.88 0.57
CA GLU A 72 12.44 12.09 -0.83
C GLU A 72 12.58 10.78 -1.61
N TRP A 73 13.01 9.69 -0.96
CA TRP A 73 13.00 8.35 -1.57
C TRP A 73 11.58 7.88 -1.86
N ILE A 74 10.65 8.07 -0.93
CA ILE A 74 9.22 7.78 -1.12
C ILE A 74 8.67 8.58 -2.30
N LYS A 75 8.90 9.90 -2.33
CA LYS A 75 8.47 10.76 -3.44
C LYS A 75 9.02 10.31 -4.79
N THR A 76 10.30 9.99 -4.83
CA THR A 76 10.94 9.49 -6.05
C THR A 76 10.29 8.19 -6.51
N ALA A 77 10.02 7.26 -5.59
CA ALA A 77 9.37 5.99 -5.93
C ALA A 77 7.94 6.20 -6.45
N THR A 78 7.15 7.09 -5.80
CA THR A 78 5.79 7.43 -6.27
C THR A 78 5.79 8.16 -7.62
N ASP A 79 6.76 9.03 -7.89
CA ASP A 79 6.85 9.77 -9.16
C ASP A 79 7.17 8.86 -10.35
N ASN A 80 7.75 7.68 -10.11
CA ASN A 80 8.11 6.70 -11.13
C ASN A 80 7.16 5.49 -11.14
N ASP A 81 6.11 5.49 -10.33
CA ASP A 81 5.23 4.33 -10.08
C ASP A 81 6.04 3.04 -9.74
N ASP A 82 7.14 3.17 -8.98
CA ASP A 82 8.04 2.06 -8.63
C ASP A 82 7.56 1.29 -7.39
N PHE A 83 6.62 0.37 -7.61
CA PHE A 83 5.99 -0.40 -6.54
C PHE A 83 6.95 -1.34 -5.78
N TYR A 84 8.00 -1.85 -6.43
CA TYR A 84 8.98 -2.71 -5.75
C TYR A 84 9.88 -1.90 -4.82
N LEU A 85 10.26 -0.69 -5.22
CA LEU A 85 10.94 0.23 -4.32
C LEU A 85 10.02 0.66 -3.17
N LEU A 86 8.76 1.00 -3.44
CA LEU A 86 7.79 1.34 -2.38
C LEU A 86 7.62 0.20 -1.37
N GLU A 87 7.52 -1.06 -1.82
CA GLU A 87 7.47 -2.23 -0.94
C GLU A 87 8.68 -2.30 0.00
N VAL A 88 9.87 -2.11 -0.55
CA VAL A 88 11.11 -2.11 0.24
C VAL A 88 11.11 -0.97 1.25
N LEU A 89 10.73 0.25 0.83
CA LEU A 89 10.75 1.43 1.70
C LEU A 89 9.74 1.33 2.84
N LEU A 90 8.52 0.84 2.59
CA LEU A 90 7.53 0.57 3.65
C LEU A 90 8.07 -0.39 4.72
N LEU A 91 8.88 -1.37 4.31
CA LEU A 91 9.48 -2.33 5.25
C LEU A 91 10.73 -1.79 5.95
N VAL A 92 11.41 -0.78 5.38
CA VAL A 92 12.54 -0.09 6.03
C VAL A 92 12.09 0.64 7.29
N GLU A 93 10.85 1.11 7.35
CA GLU A 93 10.27 1.77 8.53
C GLU A 93 10.39 0.90 9.79
N THR A 94 10.25 -0.42 9.65
CA THR A 94 10.41 -1.37 10.76
C THR A 94 11.85 -1.47 11.31
N ARG A 95 12.84 -0.92 10.59
CA ARG A 95 14.27 -1.03 10.88
C ARG A 95 14.92 0.29 11.31
N VAL A 96 14.16 1.38 11.27
CA VAL A 96 14.64 2.75 11.54
C VAL A 96 13.74 3.41 12.56
N THR A 97 14.36 3.95 13.60
CA THR A 97 13.68 4.71 14.69
C THR A 97 13.91 6.20 14.50
N ASN A 98 13.02 7.05 15.03
CA ASN A 98 13.13 8.51 15.01
C ASN A 98 12.88 9.16 13.64
N VAL A 99 12.05 8.53 12.81
CA VAL A 99 11.44 9.17 11.64
C VAL A 99 9.96 9.32 11.95
N ASP A 100 9.42 10.52 11.74
CA ASP A 100 7.97 10.72 11.75
C ASP A 100 7.42 10.26 10.40
N PHE A 101 6.73 9.13 10.42
CA PHE A 101 6.16 8.53 9.22
C PHE A 101 4.78 9.10 8.87
N THR A 102 4.18 9.99 9.69
CA THR A 102 2.85 10.55 9.45
C THR A 102 2.76 11.21 8.08
N ARG A 103 3.79 11.99 7.71
CA ARG A 103 3.88 12.65 6.41
C ARG A 103 4.07 11.67 5.25
N VAL A 104 4.79 10.58 5.49
CA VAL A 104 5.02 9.50 4.51
C VAL A 104 3.71 8.78 4.23
N ASP A 105 3.02 8.34 5.28
CA ASP A 105 1.76 7.60 5.19
C ASP A 105 0.69 8.43 4.47
N LEU A 106 0.51 9.70 4.85
CA LEU A 106 -0.44 10.58 4.16
C LEU A 106 -0.09 10.77 2.68
N HIS A 107 1.20 10.90 2.34
CA HIS A 107 1.64 10.99 0.95
C HIS A 107 1.32 9.71 0.17
N LEU A 108 1.63 8.54 0.74
CA LEU A 108 1.38 7.24 0.12
C LEU A 108 -0.11 6.98 -0.08
N LEU A 109 -0.94 7.23 0.93
CA LEU A 109 -2.39 7.05 0.84
C LEU A 109 -2.99 7.94 -0.25
N ASN A 110 -2.58 9.21 -0.32
CA ASN A 110 -3.00 10.10 -1.40
C ASN A 110 -2.54 9.60 -2.76
N TYR A 111 -1.27 9.22 -2.90
CA TYR A 111 -0.71 8.68 -4.14
C TYR A 111 -1.50 7.46 -4.64
N PHE A 112 -1.78 6.48 -3.77
CA PHE A 112 -2.50 5.28 -4.18
C PHE A 112 -3.92 5.59 -4.65
N VAL A 113 -4.65 6.46 -3.95
CA VAL A 113 -6.00 6.86 -4.36
C VAL A 113 -5.98 7.58 -5.73
N GLU A 114 -4.98 8.43 -5.99
CA GLU A 114 -4.78 9.02 -7.32
C GLU A 114 -4.45 7.96 -8.38
N TYR A 115 -3.56 7.04 -8.05
CA TYR A 115 -3.16 5.94 -8.92
C TYR A 115 -4.37 5.08 -9.34
N PHE A 116 -5.25 4.73 -8.40
CA PHE A 116 -6.47 3.97 -8.65
C PHE A 116 -7.49 4.71 -9.53
N GLY A 117 -7.50 6.04 -9.49
CA GLY A 117 -8.36 6.88 -10.33
C GLY A 117 -7.87 7.00 -11.77
N LYS A 118 -6.55 6.98 -12.00
CA LYS A 118 -5.95 7.23 -13.33
C LYS A 118 -5.53 5.96 -14.09
N SER A 119 -5.17 4.89 -13.39
CA SER A 119 -4.53 3.72 -14.00
C SER A 119 -5.53 2.73 -14.60
N VAL A 120 -5.19 2.22 -15.79
CA VAL A 120 -5.87 1.09 -16.46
C VAL A 120 -5.01 -0.18 -16.44
N ASP A 121 -3.83 -0.13 -15.83
CA ASP A 121 -2.88 -1.24 -15.77
C ASP A 121 -3.33 -2.24 -14.69
N LEU A 122 -3.98 -3.32 -15.12
CA LEU A 122 -4.47 -4.37 -14.23
C LEU A 122 -3.33 -5.14 -13.55
N GLU A 123 -2.14 -5.21 -14.15
CA GLU A 123 -1.02 -5.96 -13.57
C GLU A 123 -0.49 -5.25 -12.33
N ASN A 124 -0.20 -3.96 -12.49
CA ASN A 124 0.30 -3.12 -11.41
C ASN A 124 -0.78 -2.76 -10.38
N MET A 125 -2.06 -2.78 -10.76
CA MET A 125 -3.18 -2.51 -9.85
C MET A 125 -3.15 -3.44 -8.63
N ASN A 126 -2.91 -4.74 -8.80
CA ASN A 126 -2.92 -5.68 -7.67
C ASN A 126 -1.77 -5.43 -6.69
N HIS A 127 -0.58 -5.10 -7.20
CA HIS A 127 0.56 -4.76 -6.35
C HIS A 127 0.33 -3.42 -5.62
N ALA A 128 -0.21 -2.42 -6.31
CA ALA A 128 -0.58 -1.15 -5.70
C ALA A 128 -1.65 -1.31 -4.59
N LYS A 129 -2.64 -2.18 -4.78
CA LYS A 129 -3.63 -2.53 -3.75
C LYS A 129 -2.99 -3.19 -2.54
N TYR A 130 -2.11 -4.16 -2.77
CA TYR A 130 -1.34 -4.79 -1.72
C TYR A 130 -0.57 -3.74 -0.91
N LEU A 131 0.14 -2.82 -1.57
CA LEU A 131 0.90 -1.78 -0.87
C LEU A 131 0.01 -0.78 -0.14
N PHE A 132 -1.15 -0.42 -0.70
CA PHE A 132 -2.12 0.44 -0.03
C PHE A 132 -2.61 -0.15 1.29
N GLU A 133 -2.92 -1.45 1.33
CA GLU A 133 -3.34 -2.15 2.56
C GLU A 133 -2.22 -2.23 3.61
N TRP A 134 -0.97 -2.23 3.13
CA TRP A 134 0.24 -2.33 3.94
C TRP A 134 0.81 -0.98 4.37
N VAL A 135 0.20 0.15 3.99
CA VAL A 135 0.56 1.43 4.58
C VAL A 135 0.34 1.34 6.11
N PRO A 136 1.35 1.68 6.93
CA PRO A 136 1.25 1.62 8.38
C PRO A 136 0.10 2.47 8.93
N ASP A 137 -0.29 2.16 10.17
CA ASP A 137 -1.29 2.92 10.91
C ASP A 137 -0.60 3.83 11.93
N VAL A 138 0.23 4.76 11.44
CA VAL A 138 0.95 5.72 12.32
C VAL A 138 0.27 7.08 12.40
N LEU A 139 -0.85 7.27 11.68
CA LEU A 139 -1.60 8.52 11.71
C LEU A 139 -2.22 8.77 13.10
N ASP A 140 -2.20 10.03 13.51
CA ASP A 140 -2.90 10.47 14.72
C ASP A 140 -4.42 10.30 14.58
N ASN A 141 -5.09 10.18 15.73
CA ASN A 141 -6.55 10.28 15.78
C ASN A 141 -6.99 11.67 15.33
N ASP A 142 -8.17 11.75 14.73
CA ASP A 142 -8.78 12.99 14.22
C ASP A 142 -8.02 13.64 13.05
N THR A 143 -7.30 12.85 12.24
CA THR A 143 -6.62 13.32 11.02
C THR A 143 -7.64 13.63 9.90
N GLU A 144 -7.78 14.90 9.51
CA GLU A 144 -8.82 15.37 8.58
C GLU A 144 -8.70 14.79 7.16
N GLU A 145 -7.49 14.53 6.71
CA GLU A 145 -7.17 13.97 5.40
C GLU A 145 -7.75 12.56 5.23
N CYS A 146 -7.92 11.80 6.32
CA CYS A 146 -8.52 10.48 6.27
C CYS A 146 -9.96 10.51 5.73
N SER A 147 -10.74 11.53 6.09
CA SER A 147 -12.10 11.71 5.56
C SER A 147 -12.10 11.96 4.05
N GLU A 148 -11.13 12.73 3.54
CA GLU A 148 -10.99 13.02 2.10
C GLU A 148 -10.57 11.78 1.31
N ILE A 149 -9.61 11.03 1.85
CA ILE A 149 -9.10 9.79 1.26
C ILE A 149 -10.26 8.78 1.15
N LEU A 150 -11.04 8.59 2.22
CA LEU A 150 -12.22 7.70 2.20
C LEU A 150 -13.24 8.11 1.15
N GLU A 151 -13.62 9.39 1.12
CA GLU A 151 -14.59 9.89 0.17
C GLU A 151 -14.12 9.66 -1.27
N ARG A 152 -12.85 9.95 -1.56
CA ARG A 152 -12.25 9.74 -2.88
C ARG A 152 -12.23 8.29 -3.29
N ILE A 153 -11.92 7.35 -2.37
CA ILE A 153 -11.98 5.91 -2.65
C ILE A 153 -13.39 5.50 -3.08
N PHE A 154 -14.42 5.88 -2.31
CA PHE A 154 -15.80 5.51 -2.64
C PHE A 154 -16.34 6.24 -3.88
N LEU A 155 -15.76 7.38 -4.26
CA LEU A 155 -16.07 8.08 -5.51
C LEU A 155 -15.49 7.41 -6.76
N LEU A 156 -14.55 6.47 -6.63
CA LEU A 156 -13.99 5.75 -7.78
C LEU A 156 -15.02 4.87 -8.51
N GLY A 157 -16.17 4.59 -7.89
CA GLY A 157 -17.28 3.87 -8.52
C GLY A 157 -16.92 2.45 -8.97
N LYS A 158 -16.00 1.79 -8.25
CA LYS A 158 -15.51 0.45 -8.55
C LYS A 158 -16.53 -0.61 -8.09
N PRO A 159 -16.57 -1.80 -8.72
CA PRO A 159 -17.42 -2.90 -8.28
C PRO A 159 -16.94 -3.50 -6.96
N SER A 160 -17.77 -4.30 -6.29
CA SER A 160 -17.49 -4.83 -4.94
C SER A 160 -16.21 -5.67 -4.87
N GLU A 161 -15.92 -6.47 -5.89
CA GLU A 161 -14.72 -7.31 -5.95
C GLU A 161 -13.44 -6.47 -6.02
N TRP A 162 -13.53 -5.20 -6.44
CA TRP A 162 -12.38 -4.32 -6.43
C TRP A 162 -11.94 -3.94 -5.01
N TYR A 163 -12.85 -3.96 -4.04
CA TYR A 163 -12.54 -3.66 -2.63
C TYR A 163 -11.99 -4.86 -1.87
N GLU A 164 -11.85 -6.04 -2.50
CA GLU A 164 -11.17 -7.18 -1.88
C GLU A 164 -9.72 -6.80 -1.54
N GLY A 165 -9.32 -7.03 -0.29
CA GLY A 165 -8.00 -6.69 0.22
C GLY A 165 -7.80 -5.20 0.59
N PHE A 166 -8.89 -4.43 0.77
CA PHE A 166 -8.87 -3.04 1.29
C PHE A 166 -9.45 -2.90 2.70
N TYR A 167 -9.95 -3.99 3.28
CA TYR A 167 -10.78 -3.92 4.48
C TYR A 167 -10.05 -3.25 5.64
N ASP A 168 -8.79 -3.65 5.90
CA ASP A 168 -8.06 -3.11 7.04
C ASP A 168 -7.73 -1.64 6.82
N GLN A 169 -7.37 -1.22 5.60
CA GLN A 169 -7.06 0.19 5.35
C GLN A 169 -8.28 1.09 5.40
N ILE A 170 -9.44 0.65 4.90
CA ILE A 170 -10.71 1.40 5.05
C ILE A 170 -11.08 1.53 6.53
N MET A 171 -10.92 0.46 7.31
CA MET A 171 -11.15 0.49 8.75
C MET A 171 -10.22 1.48 9.45
N LYS A 172 -8.90 1.39 9.22
CA LYS A 172 -7.91 2.32 9.79
C LYS A 172 -8.26 3.77 9.47
N LEU A 173 -8.46 4.10 8.19
CA LEU A 173 -8.82 5.46 7.76
C LEU A 173 -10.08 5.97 8.46
N THR A 174 -11.11 5.12 8.59
CA THR A 174 -12.38 5.50 9.25
C THR A 174 -12.20 5.74 10.74
N LEU A 175 -11.35 4.95 11.41
CA LEU A 175 -11.08 5.09 12.84
C LEU A 175 -10.14 6.27 13.16
N ARG A 176 -9.25 6.65 12.24
CA ARG A 176 -8.35 7.81 12.38
C ARG A 176 -8.98 9.13 11.94
N ALA A 177 -10.05 9.09 11.14
CA ALA A 177 -10.76 10.29 10.72
C ALA A 177 -11.51 10.97 11.89
N PRO A 178 -11.61 12.31 11.90
CA PRO A 178 -12.33 13.04 12.93
C PRO A 178 -13.82 12.73 12.91
N VAL A 179 -14.47 12.70 14.07
CA VAL A 179 -15.92 12.49 14.16
C VAL A 179 -16.65 13.80 13.83
N ASN A 180 -16.90 14.03 12.54
CA ASN A 180 -17.58 15.22 12.03
C ASN A 180 -18.42 14.93 10.77
N GLU A 181 -19.10 15.96 10.26
CA GLU A 181 -19.99 15.86 9.09
C GLU A 181 -19.28 15.32 7.84
N LYS A 182 -18.01 15.67 7.63
CA LYS A 182 -17.21 15.24 6.49
C LYS A 182 -16.97 13.72 6.53
N THR A 183 -16.56 13.21 7.69
CA THR A 183 -16.39 11.76 7.89
C THR A 183 -17.71 11.01 7.75
N PHE A 184 -18.79 11.52 8.34
CA PHE A 184 -20.10 10.89 8.18
C PHE A 184 -20.59 10.90 6.71
N SER A 185 -20.29 11.96 5.96
CA SER A 185 -20.57 12.02 4.52
C SER A 185 -19.78 10.95 3.76
N ALA A 186 -18.48 10.82 4.02
CA ALA A 186 -17.62 9.81 3.41
C ALA A 186 -18.11 8.37 3.72
N VAL A 187 -18.46 8.09 4.97
CA VAL A 187 -18.99 6.78 5.39
C VAL A 187 -20.33 6.48 4.72
N LYS A 188 -21.27 7.44 4.70
CA LYS A 188 -22.55 7.28 3.98
C LYS A 188 -22.34 7.06 2.48
N LYS A 189 -21.32 7.69 1.89
CA LYS A 189 -20.94 7.46 0.51
C LYS A 189 -20.47 6.01 0.31
N GLY A 190 -19.65 5.48 1.21
CA GLY A 190 -19.25 4.07 1.22
C GLY A 190 -20.45 3.11 1.28
N LEU A 191 -21.46 3.40 2.11
CA LEU A 191 -22.69 2.59 2.18
C LEU A 191 -23.58 2.67 0.93
N SER A 192 -23.49 3.79 0.19
CA SER A 192 -24.25 4.00 -1.05
C SER A 192 -23.69 3.27 -2.27
N VAL A 193 -22.46 2.75 -2.18
CA VAL A 193 -21.82 1.98 -3.25
C VAL A 193 -21.77 0.50 -2.89
N GLU A 194 -21.55 -0.35 -3.89
CA GLU A 194 -21.44 -1.79 -3.70
C GLU A 194 -20.01 -2.14 -3.22
N THR A 195 -19.81 -2.16 -1.90
CA THR A 195 -18.57 -2.64 -1.22
C THR A 195 -18.68 -4.11 -0.83
N THR A 196 -17.61 -4.70 -0.30
CA THR A 196 -17.68 -6.05 0.30
C THR A 196 -18.55 -6.06 1.57
N PRO A 197 -19.14 -7.22 1.94
CA PRO A 197 -19.95 -7.35 3.16
C PRO A 197 -19.22 -6.90 4.43
N GLU A 198 -17.93 -7.18 4.54
CA GLU A 198 -17.09 -6.82 5.69
C GLU A 198 -16.98 -5.30 5.83
N ILE A 199 -16.66 -4.59 4.73
CA ILE A 199 -16.59 -3.13 4.73
C ILE A 199 -17.96 -2.53 5.05
N ARG A 200 -19.03 -3.03 4.42
CA ARG A 200 -20.39 -2.53 4.67
C ARG A 200 -20.78 -2.67 6.14
N THR A 201 -20.60 -3.86 6.73
CA THR A 201 -20.94 -4.13 8.13
C THR A 201 -20.18 -3.19 9.05
N PHE A 202 -18.88 -3.03 8.85
CA PHE A 202 -18.06 -2.11 9.64
C PHE A 202 -18.55 -0.65 9.56
N LEU A 203 -18.89 -0.16 8.37
CA LEU A 203 -19.36 1.20 8.17
C LEU A 203 -20.76 1.44 8.81
N GLU A 204 -21.64 0.44 8.78
CA GLU A 204 -22.93 0.47 9.47
C GLU A 204 -22.75 0.55 11.00
N GLU A 205 -21.93 -0.34 11.57
CA GLU A 205 -21.61 -0.36 13.00
C GLU A 205 -20.95 0.95 13.46
N TYR A 206 -20.04 1.51 12.66
CA TYR A 206 -19.41 2.79 12.97
C TYR A 206 -20.43 3.93 13.10
N LEU A 207 -21.40 4.02 12.17
CA LEU A 207 -22.45 5.05 12.25
C LEU A 207 -23.35 4.85 13.46
N GLU A 208 -23.75 3.60 13.75
CA GLU A 208 -24.59 3.31 14.92
C GLU A 208 -23.93 3.75 16.23
N VAL A 209 -22.65 3.42 16.41
CA VAL A 209 -21.90 3.74 17.64
C VAL A 209 -21.60 5.23 17.77
N ARG A 210 -21.35 5.94 16.67
CA ARG A 210 -20.94 7.35 16.69
C ARG A 210 -22.10 8.34 16.61
N MET A 211 -23.30 7.88 16.24
CA MET A 211 -24.52 8.69 16.19
C MET A 211 -25.49 8.44 17.35
N SER A 212 -25.24 7.42 18.19
CA SER A 212 -25.97 7.16 19.45
C SER A 212 -25.50 8.06 20.59
#